data_AF-A0A341C985-F1
#
_entry.id   AF-A0A341C985-F1
#
_cell.length_a   1.000
_cell.length_b   1.000
_cell.length_c   1.000
_cell.angle_alpha   90.00
_cell.angle_beta   90.00
_cell.angle_gamma   90.00
#
_symmetry.space_group_name_H-M   'P 1'
#
loop_
_entity.id
_entity.type
_entity.pdbx_description
1 polymer ?
#
loop_
_entity_poly.entity_id
_entity_poly.type
_entity_poly.pdbx_seq_one_letter_code
_entity_poly.pdbx_strand_id
1 'polypeptide(L)' 'MPQKDPCQKQACEIQKCLQANNYMESKCQAVIQELRKCCARYPKGRSLVCSGFEKEEEEKLTLKPT' A
#
# COMPACT_ATOMS: atom_id res chain seq x y z
N MET A 1 -15.87 -0.18 19.23
CA MET A 1 -15.77 -0.08 17.76
C MET A 1 -14.29 -0.20 17.39
N PRO A 2 -13.88 -1.12 16.51
CA PRO A 2 -12.52 -1.07 15.98
C PRO A 2 -12.30 0.30 15.32
N GLN A 3 -11.17 0.94 15.63
CA GLN A 3 -10.77 2.20 14.99
C GLN A 3 -10.65 1.95 13.48
N LYS A 4 -11.21 2.85 12.66
CA LYS A 4 -11.08 2.76 11.20
C LYS A 4 -9.60 2.81 10.83
N ASP A 5 -9.20 1.92 9.94
CA ASP A 5 -7.85 1.93 9.41
C ASP A 5 -7.64 3.21 8.57
N PRO A 6 -6.62 4.02 8.87
CA PRO A 6 -6.45 5.34 8.26
C PRO A 6 -6.15 5.28 6.75
N CYS A 7 -5.64 4.16 6.24
CA CYS A 7 -5.26 3.99 4.84
C CYS A 7 -6.22 3.05 4.07
N GLN A 8 -7.31 2.62 4.71
CA GLN A 8 -8.31 1.75 4.08
C GLN A 8 -8.90 2.34 2.81
N LYS A 9 -9.09 3.67 2.75
CA LYS A 9 -9.63 4.33 1.56
C LYS A 9 -8.75 4.08 0.34
N GLN A 10 -7.45 4.32 0.45
CA GLN A 10 -6.48 4.13 -0.64
C GLN A 10 -6.39 2.65 -1.03
N ALA A 11 -6.42 1.74 -0.06
CA ALA A 11 -6.47 0.30 -0.34
C ALA A 11 -7.71 -0.10 -1.17
N CYS A 12 -8.89 0.44 -0.86
CA CYS A 12 -10.09 0.21 -1.66
C CYS A 12 -9.98 0.81 -3.08
N GLU A 13 -9.33 1.97 -3.25
CA GLU A 13 -9.10 2.55 -4.57
C GLU A 13 -8.17 1.69 -5.43
N ILE A 14 -7.17 1.03 -4.83
CA ILE A 14 -6.31 0.07 -5.56
C ILE A 14 -7.15 -1.09 -6.09
N GLN A 15 -8.04 -1.65 -5.26
CA GLN A 15 -8.91 -2.75 -5.69
C GLN A 15 -9.82 -2.33 -6.85
N LYS A 16 -10.43 -1.14 -6.77
CA LYS A 16 -11.23 -0.59 -7.89
C LYS A 16 -10.41 -0.40 -9.15
N CYS A 17 -9.19 0.15 -9.02
CA CYS A 17 -8.30 0.34 -10.15
C CYS A 17 -7.94 -0.99 -10.80
N LEU A 18 -7.58 -2.01 -10.01
CA LEU A 18 -7.25 -3.34 -10.50
C LEU A 18 -8.44 -3.94 -11.25
N GLN A 19 -9.63 -3.91 -10.67
CA GLN A 19 -10.84 -4.39 -11.34
C GLN A 19 -11.09 -3.69 -12.69
N ALA A 20 -10.94 -2.36 -12.74
CA ALA A 20 -11.10 -1.57 -13.97
C ALA A 20 -10.00 -1.83 -15.01
N ASN A 21 -8.82 -2.30 -14.59
CA ASN A 21 -7.65 -2.48 -15.45
C ASN A 21 -7.31 -3.95 -15.70
N ASN A 22 -8.27 -4.88 -15.55
CA ASN A 22 -8.04 -6.32 -15.70
C ASN A 22 -6.87 -6.82 -14.84
N TYR A 23 -6.79 -6.30 -13.61
CA TYR A 23 -5.77 -6.61 -12.62
C TYR A 23 -4.32 -6.28 -13.05
N MET A 24 -4.15 -5.43 -14.08
CA MET A 24 -2.83 -4.91 -14.45
C MET A 24 -2.34 -3.87 -13.44
N GLU A 25 -1.55 -4.33 -12.46
CA GLU A 25 -0.98 -3.48 -11.41
C GLU A 25 -0.14 -2.31 -11.96
N SER A 26 0.55 -2.51 -13.08
CA SER A 26 1.33 -1.46 -13.76
C SER A 26 0.50 -0.22 -14.12
N LYS A 27 -0.80 -0.38 -14.36
CA LYS A 27 -1.73 0.73 -14.62
C LYS A 27 -2.23 1.43 -13.35
N CYS A 28 -2.06 0.79 -12.19
CA CYS A 28 -2.52 1.27 -10.89
C CYS A 28 -1.41 1.86 -10.03
N GLN A 29 -0.20 2.01 -10.57
CA GLN A 29 0.97 2.52 -9.85
C GLN A 29 0.70 3.86 -9.16
N ALA A 30 -0.05 4.77 -9.77
CA ALA A 30 -0.40 6.04 -9.14
C ALA A 30 -1.17 5.85 -7.81
N VAL A 31 -2.16 4.96 -7.78
CA VAL A 31 -2.97 4.70 -6.58
C VAL A 31 -2.14 3.94 -5.52
N ILE A 32 -1.28 3.02 -5.97
CA ILE A 32 -0.35 2.30 -5.09
C ILE A 32 0.62 3.27 -4.41
N GLN A 33 1.16 4.26 -5.15
CA GLN A 33 2.01 5.30 -4.58
C GLN A 33 1.26 6.16 -3.56
N GLU A 34 -0.01 6.46 -3.78
CA GLU A 34 -0.83 7.17 -2.78
C GLU A 34 -1.05 6.34 -1.51
N LEU A 35 -1.20 5.02 -1.61
CA LEU A 35 -1.25 4.16 -0.43
C LEU A 35 0.10 4.14 0.29
N ARG A 36 1.23 4.03 -0.42
CA ARG A 36 2.57 4.12 0.19
C ARG A 36 2.78 5.45 0.92
N LYS A 37 2.39 6.57 0.31
CA LYS A 37 2.40 7.89 0.95
C LYS A 37 1.49 7.94 2.18
N CYS A 38 0.35 7.26 2.15
CA CYS A 38 -0.51 7.14 3.33
C CYS A 38 0.22 6.39 4.45
N CYS A 39 0.82 5.24 4.15
CA CYS A 39 1.54 4.42 5.11
C CYS A 39 2.72 5.17 5.75
N ALA A 40 3.47 5.94 4.97
CA ALA A 40 4.59 6.74 5.46
C ALA A 40 4.21 7.83 6.48
N ARG A 41 2.92 8.19 6.61
CA ARG A 41 2.45 9.20 7.57
C ARG A 41 2.18 8.63 8.96
N TYR A 42 2.11 7.31 9.09
CA TYR A 42 1.72 6.65 10.33
C TYR A 42 2.84 5.71 10.82
N PRO A 43 2.94 5.48 12.15
CA PRO A 43 3.89 4.50 12.65
C PRO A 43 3.53 3.08 12.17
N LYS A 44 4.55 2.22 12.04
CA LYS A 44 4.37 0.83 11.61
C LYS A 44 3.29 0.13 12.44
N GLY A 45 2.42 -0.64 11.77
CA GLY A 45 1.32 -1.36 12.43
C GLY A 45 0.11 -0.51 12.85
N ARG A 46 0.10 0.81 12.60
CA ARG A 46 -1.11 1.64 12.79
C ARG A 46 -2.23 1.31 11.80
N SER A 47 -1.84 0.84 10.62
CA SER A 47 -2.73 0.45 9.53
C SER A 47 -2.40 -0.99 9.12
N LEU A 48 -3.41 -1.85 9.11
CA LEU A 48 -3.29 -3.24 8.69
C LEU A 48 -2.99 -3.34 7.19
N VAL A 49 -3.55 -2.43 6.38
CA VAL A 49 -3.28 -2.41 4.93
C VAL A 49 -1.83 -2.02 4.62
N CYS A 50 -1.19 -1.27 5.50
CA CYS A 50 0.21 -0.87 5.35
C CYS A 50 1.21 -1.99 5.70
N SER A 51 0.81 -2.98 6.52
CA SER A 51 1.73 -4.04 6.94
C SER A 51 2.26 -4.90 5.79
N GLY A 52 1.54 -4.98 4.66
CA GLY A 52 2.04 -5.62 3.44
C GLY A 52 3.14 -4.82 2.76
N PHE A 53 2.96 -3.50 2.67
CA PHE A 53 3.92 -2.58 2.04
C PHE A 53 5.19 -2.40 2.86
N GLU A 54 5.05 -2.35 4.19
CA GLU A 54 6.20 -2.22 5.10
C GLU A 54 7.18 -3.39 4.96
N LYS A 55 6.68 -4.61 4.74
CA LYS A 55 7.50 -5.80 4.51
C LYS A 55 8.18 -5.78 3.15
N GLU A 56 7.47 -5.37 2.10
CA GLU A 56 8.01 -5.28 0.74
C GLU A 56 9.15 -4.24 0.65
N GLU A 57 8.98 -3.08 1.29
CA GLU A 57 10.03 -2.04 1.33
C GLU A 57 11.25 -2.52 2.12
N GLU A 58 11.06 -3.26 3.21
CA GLU A 58 12.14 -3.87 4.00
C GLU A 58 12.91 -4.92 3.18
N GLU A 59 12.21 -5.77 2.43
CA GLU A 59 12.83 -6.76 1.55
C GLU A 59 13.59 -6.11 0.38
N LYS A 60 13.05 -5.02 -0.21
CA LYS A 60 13.77 -4.23 -1.22
C LYS A 60 15.03 -3.57 -0.69
N LEU A 61 15.07 -3.22 0.60
CA LEU A 61 16.25 -2.63 1.24
C LEU A 61 17.33 -3.69 1.50
N THR A 62 16.94 -4.92 1.86
CA THR A 62 17.88 -6.02 2.12
C THR A 62 18.42 -6.66 0.83
N LEU A 63 17.68 -6.58 -0.28
CA LEU A 63 18.06 -7.15 -1.58
C LEU A 63 18.92 -6.24 -2.47
N LYS A 64 19.26 -5.01 -2.08
CA LYS A 64 20.21 -4.19 -2.85
C LYS A 64 21.64 -4.70 -2.61
N PRO A 65 22.30 -5.35 -3.59
CA PRO A 65 23.73 -5.55 -3.51
C PRO A 65 24.39 -4.19 -3.77
N THR A 66 25.40 -3.86 -2.96
CA THR A 66 26.31 -2.73 -3.17
C THR A 66 26.88 -2.72 -4.59
#